data_AF-A0A925YJ92-F1
#
_entry.id   AF-A0A925YJ92-F1
#
_cell.length_a   1.000
_cell.length_b   1.000
_cell.length_c   1.000
_cell.angle_alpha   90.00
_cell.angle_beta   90.00
_cell.angle_gamma   90.00
#
_symmetry.space_group_name_H-M   'P 1'
#
loop_
_entity.id
_entity.type
_entity.pdbx_description
1 polymer ?
#
loop_
_entity_poly.entity_id
_entity_poly.type
_entity_poly.pdbx_seq_one_letter_code
_entity_poly.pdbx_strand_id
1 'polypeptide(L)'
;MKTLASTLCLLALSASALAQAPLVRSAASQDVNGDAKPDKIALTSDPVRSRFTLTVNGTRLVVPHDNFMDGLPGFRIVRISEGAKQAYIAVSLTGANDHNEHYFFLYDGKAIRRAGMLPGTYTAPGNGVVYIKHWMAFWMSDTKYAVGKNGALQFVPQAGYYVGVSATAKQSFPIRVSPTKTGATVANVAPNSKIDLLLFMPYGKEPSAGAENGYYLIKTQTGLCGWADFKVFQSKVDDLPYAG
;
A
#
# COMPACT_ATOMS: atom_id res chain seq x y z
N MET A 1 -39.28 1.79 -57.88
CA MET A 1 -39.61 1.88 -56.43
C MET A 1 -38.33 1.62 -55.64
N LYS A 2 -37.87 2.62 -54.87
CA LYS A 2 -36.64 2.54 -54.06
C LYS A 2 -37.00 2.01 -52.67
N THR A 3 -36.38 0.93 -52.24
CA THR A 3 -36.46 0.41 -50.87
C THR A 3 -35.20 0.81 -50.11
N LEU A 4 -35.40 1.58 -49.03
CA LEU A 4 -34.35 2.02 -48.10
C LEU A 4 -33.94 0.86 -47.18
N ALA A 5 -32.64 0.62 -47.07
CA ALA A 5 -32.06 -0.25 -46.04
C ALA A 5 -31.88 0.56 -44.74
N SER A 6 -32.62 0.18 -43.69
CA SER A 6 -32.41 0.70 -42.33
C SER A 6 -31.37 -0.14 -41.62
N THR A 7 -30.18 0.42 -41.41
CA THR A 7 -29.13 -0.16 -40.56
C THR A 7 -29.46 0.11 -39.09
N LEU A 8 -29.77 -0.95 -38.35
CA LEU A 8 -29.99 -0.90 -36.90
C LEU A 8 -28.63 -0.94 -36.19
N CYS A 9 -28.20 0.20 -35.65
CA CYS A 9 -27.01 0.30 -34.81
C CYS A 9 -27.36 -0.19 -33.39
N LEU A 10 -26.93 -1.39 -33.00
CA LEU A 10 -26.97 -1.82 -31.60
C LEU A 10 -25.86 -1.11 -30.82
N LEU A 11 -26.25 -0.13 -30.00
CA LEU A 11 -25.40 0.43 -28.94
C LEU A 11 -25.27 -0.59 -27.82
N ALA A 12 -24.11 -1.25 -27.75
CA ALA A 12 -23.74 -2.05 -26.59
C ALA A 12 -23.48 -1.08 -25.41
N LEU A 13 -24.40 -1.03 -24.45
CA LEU A 13 -24.13 -0.44 -23.14
C LEU A 13 -23.12 -1.34 -22.43
N SER A 14 -21.85 -0.91 -22.41
CA SER A 14 -20.87 -1.42 -21.46
C SER A 14 -21.32 -1.04 -20.05
N ALA A 15 -21.85 -2.01 -19.31
CA ALA A 15 -22.07 -1.86 -17.88
C ALA A 15 -20.72 -1.67 -17.20
N SER A 16 -20.39 -0.42 -16.88
CA SER A 16 -19.28 -0.09 -16.00
C SER A 16 -19.56 -0.77 -14.66
N ALA A 17 -18.83 -1.85 -14.38
CA ALA A 17 -18.81 -2.46 -13.07
C ALA A 17 -18.26 -1.44 -12.07
N LEU A 18 -19.15 -0.72 -11.41
CA LEU A 18 -18.82 0.00 -10.19
C LEU A 18 -18.25 -1.04 -9.22
N ALA A 19 -16.96 -0.92 -8.92
CA ALA A 19 -16.31 -1.72 -7.90
C ALA A 19 -17.05 -1.52 -6.57
N GLN A 20 -17.99 -2.41 -6.25
CA GLN A 20 -18.57 -2.49 -4.92
C GLN A 20 -17.43 -2.80 -3.96
N ALA A 21 -17.22 -1.93 -2.96
CA ALA A 21 -16.32 -2.25 -1.86
C ALA A 21 -16.76 -3.61 -1.26
N PRO A 22 -15.93 -4.65 -1.27
CA PRO A 22 -16.35 -5.97 -0.79
C PRO A 22 -16.82 -5.90 0.67
N LEU A 23 -17.94 -6.53 0.96
CA LEU A 23 -18.46 -6.73 2.32
C LEU A 23 -17.35 -7.26 3.24
N VAL A 24 -17.16 -6.58 4.37
CA VAL A 24 -16.34 -7.03 5.50
C VAL A 24 -17.07 -8.22 6.13
N ARG A 25 -16.51 -9.44 6.00
CA ARG A 25 -17.14 -10.68 6.48
C ARG A 25 -16.53 -11.14 7.80
N SER A 26 -17.36 -11.64 8.71
CA SER A 26 -16.94 -12.38 9.91
C SER A 26 -16.95 -13.90 9.70
N ALA A 27 -17.67 -14.39 8.69
CA ALA A 27 -17.67 -15.80 8.28
C ALA A 27 -17.88 -15.95 6.77
N ALA A 28 -17.36 -17.04 6.19
CA ALA A 28 -17.55 -17.41 4.80
C ALA A 28 -17.38 -18.92 4.59
N SER A 29 -17.86 -19.42 3.45
CA SER A 29 -17.52 -20.75 2.95
C SER A 29 -17.03 -20.64 1.51
N GLN A 30 -15.75 -20.92 1.27
CA GLN A 30 -15.11 -20.80 -0.03
C GLN A 30 -13.81 -21.62 -0.06
N ASP A 31 -13.47 -22.21 -1.21
CA ASP A 31 -12.16 -22.84 -1.43
C ASP A 31 -11.05 -21.79 -1.35
N VAL A 32 -10.17 -21.91 -0.35
CA VAL A 32 -8.98 -21.07 -0.20
C VAL A 32 -7.67 -21.82 -0.39
N ASN A 33 -7.65 -23.15 -0.24
CA ASN A 33 -6.44 -23.98 -0.40
C ASN A 33 -6.24 -24.51 -1.84
N GLY A 34 -7.25 -24.38 -2.71
CA GLY A 34 -7.21 -24.79 -4.10
C GLY A 34 -7.61 -26.25 -4.38
N ASP A 35 -8.25 -26.94 -3.43
CA ASP A 35 -8.67 -28.34 -3.55
C ASP A 35 -10.07 -28.54 -4.16
N ALA A 36 -10.70 -27.44 -4.60
CA ALA A 36 -12.06 -27.36 -5.14
C ALA A 36 -13.18 -27.70 -4.14
N LYS A 37 -12.91 -27.76 -2.84
CA LYS A 37 -13.92 -27.92 -1.78
C LYS A 37 -14.05 -26.63 -0.96
N PRO A 38 -15.27 -26.25 -0.53
CA PRO A 38 -15.44 -25.07 0.29
C PRO A 38 -14.80 -25.23 1.69
N ASP A 39 -13.93 -24.30 2.07
CA ASP A 39 -13.41 -24.18 3.43
C ASP A 39 -14.34 -23.30 4.28
N LYS A 40 -14.65 -23.71 5.50
CA LYS A 40 -15.41 -22.92 6.48
C LYS A 40 -14.47 -21.97 7.21
N ILE A 41 -14.65 -20.67 6.97
CA ILE A 41 -13.78 -19.60 7.48
C ILE A 41 -14.57 -18.76 8.47
N ALA A 42 -13.99 -18.51 9.64
CA ALA A 42 -14.58 -17.65 10.66
C ALA A 42 -13.53 -16.78 11.33
N LEU A 43 -13.89 -15.56 11.66
CA LEU A 43 -13.05 -14.58 12.32
C LEU A 43 -13.79 -14.06 13.56
N THR A 44 -13.12 -14.17 14.71
CA THR A 44 -13.63 -13.67 16.00
C THR A 44 -12.59 -12.77 16.62
N SER A 45 -12.95 -11.57 17.06
CA SER A 45 -12.07 -10.72 17.86
C SER A 45 -12.32 -10.85 19.36
N ASP A 46 -11.27 -10.60 20.12
CA ASP A 46 -11.23 -10.50 21.57
C ASP A 46 -10.52 -9.18 21.91
N PRO A 47 -11.24 -8.04 21.84
CA PRO A 47 -10.64 -6.72 22.04
C PRO A 47 -10.06 -6.54 23.45
N VAL A 48 -10.65 -7.19 24.45
CA VAL A 48 -10.19 -7.15 25.85
C VAL A 48 -8.78 -7.71 25.99
N ARG A 49 -8.44 -8.72 25.19
CA ARG A 49 -7.11 -9.34 25.16
C ARG A 49 -6.30 -8.94 23.94
N SER A 50 -6.70 -7.87 23.25
CA SER A 50 -6.00 -7.30 22.10
C SER A 50 -5.60 -8.37 21.07
N ARG A 51 -6.57 -9.20 20.64
CA ARG A 51 -6.30 -10.31 19.71
C ARG A 51 -7.51 -10.68 18.85
N PHE A 52 -7.26 -11.35 17.73
CA PHE A 52 -8.30 -12.07 16.98
C PHE A 52 -7.96 -13.54 16.82
N THR A 53 -8.97 -14.35 16.49
CA THR A 53 -8.82 -15.75 16.11
C THR A 53 -9.38 -15.95 14.71
N LEU A 54 -8.54 -16.43 13.80
CA LEU A 54 -8.95 -16.94 12.50
C LEU A 54 -9.14 -18.46 12.61
N THR A 55 -10.29 -18.96 12.16
CA THR A 55 -10.59 -20.39 12.09
C THR A 55 -10.87 -20.80 10.66
N VAL A 56 -10.26 -21.89 10.19
CA VAL A 56 -10.50 -22.51 8.88
C VAL A 56 -10.67 -24.01 9.06
N ASN A 57 -11.86 -24.56 8.75
CA ASN A 57 -12.21 -25.97 8.96
C ASN A 57 -11.87 -26.51 10.36
N GLY A 58 -12.00 -25.66 11.40
CA GLY A 58 -11.68 -26.02 12.78
C GLY A 58 -10.22 -25.80 13.19
N THR A 59 -9.29 -25.63 12.24
CA THR A 59 -7.92 -25.17 12.54
C THR A 59 -7.99 -23.72 13.02
N ARG A 60 -7.37 -23.41 14.16
CA ARG A 60 -7.41 -22.08 14.80
C ARG A 60 -6.03 -21.43 14.82
N LEU A 61 -5.98 -20.15 14.50
CA LEU A 61 -4.81 -19.29 14.69
C LEU A 61 -5.22 -18.05 15.49
N VAL A 62 -4.61 -17.88 16.66
CA VAL A 62 -4.80 -16.68 17.50
C VAL A 62 -3.69 -15.68 17.16
N VAL A 63 -4.07 -14.43 16.90
CA VAL A 63 -3.16 -13.36 16.50
C VAL A 63 -3.30 -12.20 17.50
N PRO A 64 -2.26 -11.90 18.29
CA PRO A 64 -2.22 -10.68 19.08
C PRO A 64 -2.09 -9.46 18.17
N HIS A 65 -2.64 -8.34 18.59
CA HIS A 65 -2.56 -7.05 17.91
C HIS A 65 -2.80 -5.91 18.89
N ASP A 66 -1.88 -4.96 18.93
CA ASP A 66 -1.80 -3.97 20.01
C ASP A 66 -2.85 -2.84 19.91
N ASN A 67 -3.54 -2.71 18.77
CA ASN A 67 -4.46 -1.59 18.48
C ASN A 67 -5.88 -2.04 18.07
N PHE A 68 -6.62 -2.71 18.95
CA PHE A 68 -8.08 -2.90 18.79
C PHE A 68 -8.83 -1.63 19.21
N MET A 69 -8.65 -0.55 18.47
CA MET A 69 -9.25 0.73 18.86
C MET A 69 -10.66 0.92 18.33
N ASP A 70 -11.02 0.42 17.13
CA ASP A 70 -12.40 0.51 16.65
C ASP A 70 -12.79 -0.63 15.69
N GLY A 71 -13.77 -1.44 16.10
CA GLY A 71 -14.49 -2.36 15.22
C GLY A 71 -13.99 -3.81 15.19
N LEU A 72 -14.92 -4.71 14.84
CA LEU A 72 -14.60 -6.12 14.57
C LEU A 72 -13.77 -6.18 13.28
N PRO A 73 -12.58 -6.81 13.28
CA PRO A 73 -11.87 -7.11 12.06
C PRO A 73 -12.77 -7.97 11.19
N GLY A 74 -12.83 -7.66 9.91
CA GLY A 74 -13.34 -8.61 8.92
C GLY A 74 -12.24 -9.06 7.99
N PHE A 75 -12.58 -10.06 7.20
CA PHE A 75 -11.67 -10.58 6.21
C PHE A 75 -12.24 -10.52 4.79
N ARG A 76 -11.32 -10.60 3.84
CA ARG A 76 -11.59 -10.80 2.42
C ARG A 76 -10.80 -11.99 1.92
N ILE A 77 -11.36 -12.69 0.94
CA ILE A 77 -10.64 -13.72 0.20
C ILE A 77 -10.02 -13.06 -1.02
N VAL A 78 -8.70 -13.14 -1.13
CA VAL A 78 -7.91 -12.42 -2.12
C VAL A 78 -7.13 -13.41 -2.98
N ARG A 79 -7.35 -13.36 -4.29
CA ARG A 79 -6.48 -14.01 -5.27
C ARG A 79 -5.48 -12.99 -5.77
N ILE A 80 -4.22 -13.15 -5.37
CA ILE A 80 -3.16 -12.20 -5.74
C ILE A 80 -2.77 -12.39 -7.21
N SER A 81 -2.80 -13.62 -7.71
CA SER A 81 -2.71 -13.93 -9.14
C SER A 81 -4.03 -14.50 -9.63
N GLU A 82 -4.53 -13.99 -10.75
CA GLU A 82 -5.67 -14.56 -11.46
C GLU A 82 -5.35 -15.98 -11.91
N GLY A 83 -6.32 -16.89 -11.78
CA GLY A 83 -6.13 -18.31 -12.05
C GLY A 83 -5.36 -19.08 -10.97
N ALA A 84 -4.82 -18.44 -9.93
CA ALA A 84 -4.25 -19.15 -8.80
C ALA A 84 -5.34 -19.93 -8.05
N LYS A 85 -5.08 -21.22 -7.81
CA LYS A 85 -5.96 -22.07 -7.00
C LYS A 85 -5.97 -21.62 -5.54
N GLN A 86 -4.80 -21.36 -4.99
CA GLN A 86 -4.63 -20.83 -3.64
C GLN A 86 -5.11 -19.37 -3.56
N ALA A 87 -5.96 -19.09 -2.57
CA ALA A 87 -6.32 -17.74 -2.17
C ALA A 87 -5.74 -17.40 -0.79
N TYR A 88 -5.68 -16.10 -0.50
CA TYR A 88 -5.27 -15.54 0.77
C TYR A 88 -6.48 -15.06 1.55
N ILE A 89 -6.45 -15.22 2.87
CA ILE A 89 -7.41 -14.61 3.77
C ILE A 89 -6.78 -13.31 4.28
N ALA A 90 -7.26 -12.17 3.79
CA ALA A 90 -6.79 -10.84 4.19
C ALA A 90 -7.68 -10.29 5.30
N VAL A 91 -7.20 -10.32 6.55
CA VAL A 91 -7.85 -9.72 7.71
C VAL A 91 -7.42 -8.26 7.81
N SER A 92 -8.38 -7.34 7.84
CA SER A 92 -8.11 -5.91 7.94
C SER A 92 -8.44 -5.40 9.33
N LEU A 93 -7.50 -4.66 9.91
CA LEU A 93 -7.63 -3.97 11.18
C LEU A 93 -7.62 -2.48 10.88
N THR A 94 -8.73 -1.83 11.22
CA THR A 94 -8.85 -0.38 11.12
C THR A 94 -8.50 0.18 12.49
N GLY A 95 -7.33 0.81 12.63
CA GLY A 95 -6.94 1.51 13.84
C GLY A 95 -7.47 2.94 13.88
N ALA A 96 -7.45 3.55 15.06
CA ALA A 96 -7.57 5.00 15.19
C ALA A 96 -6.37 5.69 14.49
N ASN A 97 -6.58 6.91 13.95
CA ASN A 97 -5.57 7.73 13.26
C ASN A 97 -5.02 7.14 11.95
N ASP A 98 -5.88 6.57 11.09
CA ASP A 98 -5.52 6.06 9.75
C ASP A 98 -4.45 4.95 9.72
N HIS A 99 -4.16 4.35 10.88
CA HIS A 99 -3.29 3.19 11.02
C HIS A 99 -4.04 1.92 10.63
N ASN A 100 -4.15 1.70 9.33
CA ASN A 100 -4.68 0.47 8.77
C ASN A 100 -3.58 -0.60 8.69
N GLU A 101 -3.89 -1.80 9.17
CA GLU A 101 -3.03 -2.97 9.04
C GLU A 101 -3.78 -4.13 8.40
N HIS A 102 -3.09 -4.87 7.54
CA HIS A 102 -3.67 -5.98 6.81
C HIS A 102 -2.82 -7.24 6.99
N TYR A 103 -3.40 -8.23 7.68
CA TYR A 103 -2.80 -9.54 7.86
C TYR A 103 -3.25 -10.47 6.74
N PHE A 104 -2.29 -11.06 6.03
CA PHE A 104 -2.56 -12.06 5.01
C PHE A 104 -2.24 -13.44 5.56
N PHE A 105 -3.18 -14.37 5.40
CA PHE A 105 -3.04 -15.76 5.82
C PHE A 105 -3.23 -16.73 4.66
N LEU A 106 -2.55 -17.87 4.76
CA LEU A 106 -2.70 -19.01 3.88
C LEU A 106 -3.17 -20.22 4.69
N TYR A 107 -3.94 -21.07 4.04
CA TYR A 107 -4.38 -22.36 4.57
C TYR A 107 -4.04 -23.45 3.55
N ASP A 108 -3.39 -24.52 3.99
CA ASP A 108 -2.92 -25.63 3.15
C ASP A 108 -3.75 -26.92 3.31
N GLY A 109 -4.95 -26.81 3.91
CA GLY A 109 -5.77 -27.97 4.28
C GLY A 109 -5.46 -28.54 5.67
N LYS A 110 -4.38 -28.10 6.33
CA LYS A 110 -3.99 -28.57 7.67
C LYS A 110 -3.71 -27.41 8.62
N ALA A 111 -2.87 -26.47 8.22
CA ALA A 111 -2.38 -25.37 9.04
C ALA A 111 -2.74 -24.02 8.44
N ILE A 112 -2.98 -23.04 9.32
CA ILE A 112 -3.07 -21.63 8.95
C ILE A 112 -1.71 -20.99 9.22
N ARG A 113 -1.16 -20.29 8.23
CA ARG A 113 0.12 -19.59 8.34
C ARG A 113 0.00 -18.14 7.92
N ARG A 114 0.73 -17.26 8.60
CA ARG A 114 0.82 -15.85 8.22
C ARG A 114 1.71 -15.75 6.97
N ALA A 115 1.18 -15.11 5.92
CA ALA A 115 1.88 -14.78 4.70
C ALA A 115 2.50 -13.39 4.73
N GLY A 116 1.91 -12.46 5.48
CA GLY A 116 2.45 -11.10 5.66
C GLY A 116 1.56 -10.24 6.55
N MET A 117 2.10 -9.09 6.95
CA MET A 117 1.38 -8.00 7.62
C MET A 117 1.80 -6.72 6.90
N LEU A 118 0.85 -6.04 6.28
CA LEU A 118 1.11 -4.87 5.44
C LEU A 118 0.39 -3.64 6.01
N PRO A 119 1.06 -2.48 6.15
CA PRO A 119 0.44 -1.25 6.63
C PRO A 119 -0.34 -0.54 5.51
N GLY A 120 -1.15 0.46 5.86
CA GLY A 120 -1.82 1.34 4.90
C GLY A 120 -3.01 0.67 4.21
N THR A 121 -3.36 1.13 3.01
CA THR A 121 -4.45 0.58 2.19
C THR A 121 -3.89 -0.36 1.13
N TYR A 122 -4.42 -1.59 1.01
CA TYR A 122 -3.99 -2.52 -0.01
C TYR A 122 -4.91 -2.61 -1.24
N THR A 123 -4.31 -2.96 -2.39
CA THR A 123 -5.01 -3.37 -3.60
C THR A 123 -4.33 -4.60 -4.20
N ALA A 124 -5.10 -5.63 -4.54
CA ALA A 124 -4.61 -6.85 -5.17
C ALA A 124 -5.38 -7.09 -6.48
N PRO A 125 -4.88 -6.65 -7.63
CA PRO A 125 -5.65 -6.67 -8.88
C PRO A 125 -5.60 -8.02 -9.62
N GLY A 126 -4.96 -9.05 -9.05
CA GLY A 126 -4.86 -10.36 -9.71
C GLY A 126 -3.63 -10.51 -10.63
N ASN A 127 -2.69 -9.58 -10.64
CA ASN A 127 -1.49 -9.63 -11.49
C ASN A 127 -0.24 -10.19 -10.80
N GLY A 128 -0.41 -10.86 -9.65
CA GLY A 128 0.69 -11.45 -8.88
C GLY A 128 1.34 -10.52 -7.86
N VAL A 129 0.84 -9.28 -7.71
CA VAL A 129 1.32 -8.35 -6.69
C VAL A 129 0.18 -7.77 -5.84
N VAL A 130 0.54 -7.36 -4.63
CA VAL A 130 -0.27 -6.54 -3.74
C VAL A 130 0.37 -5.16 -3.69
N TYR A 131 -0.38 -4.13 -4.05
CA TYR A 131 0.02 -2.74 -3.90
C TYR A 131 -0.41 -2.22 -2.54
N ILE A 132 0.42 -1.39 -1.94
CA ILE A 132 0.16 -0.73 -0.67
C ILE A 132 0.31 0.77 -0.85
N LYS A 133 -0.74 1.50 -0.45
CA LYS A 133 -0.72 2.94 -0.27
C LYS A 133 -0.59 3.27 1.20
N HIS A 134 0.50 3.93 1.58
CA HIS A 134 0.79 4.24 2.98
C HIS A 134 1.20 5.70 3.16
N TRP A 135 0.63 6.35 4.17
CA TRP A 135 0.91 7.76 4.49
C TRP A 135 2.33 7.91 5.03
N MET A 136 3.07 8.86 4.45
CA MET A 136 4.48 9.14 4.73
C MET A 136 4.63 10.58 5.25
N ALA A 137 3.80 10.94 6.23
CA ALA A 137 3.71 12.24 6.90
C ALA A 137 3.20 13.43 6.08
N PHE A 138 3.56 13.57 4.80
CA PHE A 138 3.06 14.64 3.91
C PHE A 138 2.87 14.18 2.45
N TRP A 139 3.02 12.88 2.19
CA TRP A 139 2.82 12.29 0.86
C TRP A 139 2.40 10.83 1.01
N MET A 140 1.88 10.22 -0.06
CA MET A 140 1.50 8.80 -0.07
C MET A 140 2.57 7.98 -0.78
N SER A 141 3.10 6.96 -0.12
CA SER A 141 3.93 5.95 -0.79
C SER A 141 3.05 4.95 -1.53
N ASP A 142 3.53 4.51 -2.69
CA ASP A 142 3.03 3.35 -3.44
C ASP A 142 4.10 2.26 -3.41
N THR A 143 3.93 1.25 -2.55
CA THR A 143 4.83 0.08 -2.48
C THR A 143 4.15 -1.15 -3.07
N LYS A 144 4.94 -2.20 -3.37
CA LYS A 144 4.41 -3.45 -3.94
C LYS A 144 5.06 -4.67 -3.31
N TYR A 145 4.27 -5.72 -3.13
CA TYR A 145 4.69 -7.00 -2.58
C TYR A 145 4.31 -8.11 -3.56
N ALA A 146 5.24 -9.04 -3.81
CA ALA A 146 5.01 -10.22 -4.64
C ALA A 146 4.92 -11.48 -3.77
N VAL A 147 4.31 -12.52 -4.32
CA VAL A 147 4.26 -13.83 -3.67
C VAL A 147 5.61 -14.53 -3.81
N GLY A 148 6.28 -14.77 -2.69
CA GLY A 148 7.51 -15.57 -2.62
C GLY A 148 7.26 -17.07 -2.83
N LYS A 149 8.33 -17.85 -2.98
CA LYS A 149 8.25 -19.32 -3.19
C LYS A 149 7.49 -20.06 -2.09
N ASN A 150 7.58 -19.56 -0.86
CA ASN A 150 6.87 -20.10 0.30
C ASN A 150 5.49 -19.46 0.48
N GLY A 151 4.92 -18.78 -0.52
CA GLY A 151 3.65 -18.06 -0.43
C GLY A 151 3.64 -16.84 0.51
N ALA A 152 4.78 -16.45 1.09
CA ALA A 152 4.85 -15.22 1.88
C ALA A 152 4.86 -14.00 0.96
N LEU A 153 4.28 -12.89 1.40
CA LEU A 153 4.36 -11.61 0.72
C LEU A 153 5.74 -11.01 0.97
N GLN A 154 6.44 -10.72 -0.13
CA GLN A 154 7.79 -10.19 -0.13
C GLN A 154 7.78 -8.83 -0.78
N PHE A 155 8.31 -7.85 -0.06
CA PHE A 155 8.49 -6.50 -0.58
C PHE A 155 9.36 -6.52 -1.84
N VAL A 156 8.94 -5.78 -2.87
CA VAL A 156 9.69 -5.64 -4.13
C VAL A 156 10.25 -4.23 -4.22
N PRO A 157 11.58 -4.06 -4.08
CA PRO A 157 12.22 -2.75 -4.13
C PRO A 157 11.96 -1.99 -5.43
N GLN A 158 11.94 -0.67 -5.31
CA GLN A 158 11.84 0.27 -6.42
C GLN A 158 13.05 1.20 -6.41
N ALA A 159 13.47 1.71 -7.57
CA ALA A 159 14.60 2.64 -7.67
C ALA A 159 14.33 3.97 -6.93
N GLY A 160 13.05 4.35 -6.81
CA GLY A 160 12.57 5.49 -6.05
C GLY A 160 11.04 5.48 -6.01
N TYR A 161 10.48 6.30 -5.14
CA TYR A 161 9.04 6.45 -4.93
C TYR A 161 8.62 7.83 -5.37
N TYR A 162 7.55 7.94 -6.15
CA TYR A 162 7.03 9.23 -6.55
C TYR A 162 6.45 9.98 -5.34
N VAL A 163 6.83 11.26 -5.19
CA VAL A 163 6.39 12.13 -4.09
C VAL A 163 5.37 13.14 -4.62
N GLY A 164 5.75 13.95 -5.60
CA GLY A 164 4.83 14.88 -6.28
C GLY A 164 4.30 16.01 -5.40
N VAL A 165 5.10 16.49 -4.44
CA VAL A 165 4.71 17.56 -3.50
C VAL A 165 5.54 18.81 -3.75
N SER A 166 4.90 19.97 -3.77
CA SER A 166 5.60 21.26 -3.82
C SER A 166 5.74 21.88 -2.43
N ALA A 167 6.79 22.65 -2.23
CA ALA A 167 7.07 23.36 -0.99
C ALA A 167 7.77 24.70 -1.28
N THR A 168 7.86 25.55 -0.26
CA THR A 168 8.62 26.81 -0.33
C THR A 168 9.86 26.70 0.55
N ALA A 169 11.04 26.97 0.02
CA ALA A 169 12.26 27.01 0.82
C ALA A 169 12.29 28.28 1.68
N LYS A 170 12.39 28.17 3.00
CA LYS A 170 12.55 29.33 3.92
C LYS A 170 14.01 29.65 4.24
N GLN A 171 14.88 28.65 4.12
CA GLN A 171 16.32 28.79 4.31
C GLN A 171 17.07 28.10 3.18
N SER A 172 18.30 28.51 2.95
CA SER A 172 19.16 27.88 1.96
C SER A 172 19.61 26.49 2.39
N PHE A 173 19.66 25.55 1.45
CA PHE A 173 20.19 24.21 1.67
C PHE A 173 20.76 23.62 0.37
N PRO A 174 21.77 22.73 0.46
CA PRO A 174 22.39 22.13 -0.71
C PRO A 174 21.53 21.02 -1.30
N ILE A 175 21.50 20.96 -2.63
CA ILE A 175 21.10 19.79 -3.40
C ILE A 175 22.35 19.18 -4.06
N ARG A 176 22.43 17.85 -4.10
CA ARG A 176 23.63 17.09 -4.48
C ARG A 176 23.41 16.24 -5.73
N VAL A 177 24.50 15.84 -6.38
CA VAL A 177 24.47 15.01 -7.60
C VAL A 177 23.87 13.63 -7.31
N SER A 178 24.17 13.06 -6.15
CA SER A 178 23.78 11.71 -5.74
C SER A 178 23.08 11.72 -4.38
N PRO A 179 22.22 10.73 -4.08
CA PRO A 179 21.54 10.56 -2.79
C PRO A 179 22.52 10.03 -1.72
N THR A 180 23.53 10.84 -1.41
CA THR A 180 24.58 10.53 -0.43
C THR A 180 24.87 11.77 0.41
N LYS A 181 25.33 11.56 1.65
CA LYS A 181 25.69 12.67 2.55
C LYS A 181 26.88 13.49 2.07
N THR A 182 27.79 12.87 1.32
CA THR A 182 29.09 13.43 0.92
C THR A 182 29.19 13.78 -0.57
N GLY A 183 28.10 13.61 -1.34
CA GLY A 183 28.11 13.90 -2.78
C GLY A 183 28.35 15.37 -3.10
N ALA A 184 28.90 15.65 -4.28
CA ALA A 184 29.13 17.03 -4.74
C ALA A 184 27.83 17.83 -4.78
N THR A 185 27.90 19.10 -4.36
CA THR A 185 26.76 20.03 -4.41
C THR A 185 26.52 20.47 -5.86
N VAL A 186 25.30 20.32 -6.35
CA VAL A 186 24.84 20.84 -7.65
C VAL A 186 24.55 22.34 -7.51
N ALA A 187 23.77 22.70 -6.49
CA ALA A 187 23.39 24.07 -6.19
C ALA A 187 22.96 24.18 -4.73
N ASN A 188 22.89 25.42 -4.23
CA ASN A 188 22.13 25.72 -3.02
C ASN A 188 20.76 26.27 -3.43
N VAL A 189 19.71 25.71 -2.85
CA VAL A 189 18.35 26.23 -3.01
C VAL A 189 18.30 27.62 -2.37
N ALA A 190 17.71 28.58 -3.08
CA ALA A 190 17.56 29.94 -2.58
C ALA A 190 16.38 30.04 -1.60
N PRO A 191 16.48 30.82 -0.51
CA PRO A 191 15.31 31.17 0.29
C PRO A 191 14.21 31.82 -0.55
N ASN A 192 12.96 31.65 -0.13
CA ASN A 192 11.73 32.10 -0.79
C ASN A 192 11.54 31.59 -2.23
N SER A 193 12.19 30.48 -2.59
CA SER A 193 12.00 29.82 -3.89
C SER A 193 11.07 28.61 -3.77
N LYS A 194 10.29 28.37 -4.82
CA LYS A 194 9.48 27.15 -4.94
C LYS A 194 10.36 25.96 -5.29
N ILE A 195 10.04 24.82 -4.71
CA ILE A 195 10.65 23.53 -5.01
C ILE A 195 9.58 22.46 -5.19
N ASP A 196 9.89 21.45 -6.00
CA ASP A 196 9.10 20.23 -6.13
C ASP A 196 9.91 19.04 -5.62
N LEU A 197 9.37 18.31 -4.66
CA LEU A 197 9.87 17.00 -4.23
C LEU A 197 9.32 15.97 -5.20
N LEU A 198 10.19 15.43 -6.06
CA LEU A 198 9.80 14.55 -7.16
C LEU A 198 9.84 13.08 -6.75
N LEU A 199 10.98 12.64 -6.20
CA LEU A 199 11.23 11.25 -5.85
C LEU A 199 11.76 11.13 -4.42
N PHE A 200 11.43 10.03 -3.76
CA PHE A 200 12.01 9.61 -2.49
C PHE A 200 12.85 8.35 -2.69
N MET A 201 14.02 8.28 -2.07
CA MET A 201 14.87 7.11 -2.03
C MET A 201 15.17 6.75 -0.56
N PRO A 202 14.66 5.62 -0.06
CA PRO A 202 14.90 5.21 1.32
C PRO A 202 16.38 4.87 1.55
N TYR A 203 16.86 5.01 2.79
CA TYR A 203 18.18 4.51 3.20
C TYR A 203 18.28 2.98 3.16
N GLY A 204 17.15 2.31 3.41
CA GLY A 204 17.01 0.86 3.35
C GLY A 204 16.36 0.39 2.05
N LYS A 205 15.98 -0.90 2.02
CA LYS A 205 15.28 -1.48 0.87
C LYS A 205 13.83 -0.96 0.77
N GLU A 206 13.17 -0.77 1.91
CA GLU A 206 11.77 -0.40 2.03
C GLU A 206 11.61 0.98 2.70
N PRO A 207 10.61 1.78 2.31
CA PRO A 207 10.26 2.97 3.07
C PRO A 207 9.80 2.56 4.46
N SER A 208 10.48 3.02 5.52
CA SER A 208 9.91 2.96 6.86
C SER A 208 8.75 3.94 6.96
N ALA A 209 7.83 3.75 7.92
CA ALA A 209 6.88 4.79 8.27
C ALA A 209 7.60 6.12 8.53
N GLY A 210 7.01 7.24 8.07
CA GLY A 210 7.59 8.58 8.17
C GLY A 210 8.45 9.00 6.97
N ALA A 211 8.69 10.30 6.85
CA ALA A 211 9.44 10.91 5.74
C ALA A 211 10.96 10.94 5.97
N GLU A 212 11.42 10.64 7.18
CA GLU A 212 12.74 11.01 7.68
C GLU A 212 13.91 10.11 7.29
N ASN A 213 13.62 8.98 6.63
CA ASN A 213 14.60 7.92 6.37
C ASN A 213 14.97 7.78 4.91
N GLY A 214 15.22 8.91 4.23
CA GLY A 214 15.68 8.89 2.85
C GLY A 214 16.11 10.24 2.28
N TYR A 215 16.46 10.18 1.01
CA TYR A 215 16.80 11.33 0.18
C TYR A 215 15.62 11.68 -0.72
N TYR A 216 15.44 12.97 -0.96
CA TYR A 216 14.47 13.49 -1.90
C TYR A 216 15.18 14.07 -3.12
N LEU A 217 14.73 13.70 -4.31
CA LEU A 217 15.07 14.41 -5.53
C LEU A 217 14.22 15.67 -5.59
N ILE A 218 14.88 16.81 -5.51
CA ILE A 218 14.25 18.12 -5.48
C ILE A 218 14.53 18.82 -6.81
N LYS A 219 13.47 19.33 -7.43
CA LYS A 219 13.54 20.25 -8.56
C LYS A 219 13.32 21.67 -8.05
N THR A 220 14.22 22.57 -8.38
CA THR A 220 14.12 23.99 -8.06
C THR A 220 13.26 24.74 -9.08
N GLN A 221 12.81 25.95 -8.74
CA GLN A 221 12.06 26.81 -9.67
C GLN A 221 12.75 27.10 -11.02
N THR A 222 14.08 27.00 -11.08
CA THR A 222 14.83 27.18 -12.34
C THR A 222 14.92 25.91 -13.19
N GLY A 223 14.39 24.78 -12.68
CA GLY A 223 14.44 23.48 -13.33
C GLY A 223 15.66 22.62 -12.96
N LEU A 224 16.60 23.11 -12.14
CA LEU A 224 17.72 22.28 -11.67
C LEU A 224 17.23 21.21 -10.69
N CYS A 225 17.71 19.99 -10.86
CA CYS A 225 17.41 18.84 -10.01
C CYS A 225 18.62 18.40 -9.19
N GLY A 226 18.40 17.97 -7.96
CA GLY A 226 19.41 17.33 -7.14
C GLY A 226 18.84 16.71 -5.87
N TRP A 227 19.64 15.92 -5.19
CA TRP A 227 19.24 15.14 -4.02
C TRP A 227 19.50 15.88 -2.71
N ALA A 228 18.58 15.82 -1.77
CA ALA A 228 18.79 16.26 -0.40
C ALA A 228 18.28 15.22 0.60
N ASP A 229 19.05 14.97 1.66
CA ASP A 229 18.61 14.18 2.81
C ASP A 229 17.47 14.93 3.51
N PHE A 230 16.39 14.24 3.89
CA PHE A 230 15.25 14.87 4.55
C PHE A 230 15.66 15.71 5.76
N LYS A 231 16.61 15.21 6.56
CA LYS A 231 17.09 15.89 7.77
C LYS A 231 17.79 17.21 7.46
N VAL A 232 18.27 17.40 6.23
CA VAL A 232 18.95 18.64 5.81
C VAL A 232 17.96 19.75 5.51
N PHE A 233 16.77 19.43 4.97
CA PHE A 233 15.82 20.44 4.49
C PHE A 233 14.50 20.49 5.24
N GLN A 234 14.11 19.48 6.03
CA GLN A 234 12.79 19.40 6.69
C GLN A 234 12.44 20.68 7.47
N SER A 235 13.40 21.26 8.19
CA SER A 235 13.22 22.45 9.01
C SER A 235 13.51 23.74 8.23
N LYS A 236 13.72 23.64 6.92
CA LYS A 236 14.11 24.73 6.00
C LYS A 236 13.12 24.91 4.86
N VAL A 237 12.02 24.19 4.90
CA VAL A 237 10.90 24.33 3.98
C VAL A 237 9.63 24.59 4.77
N ASP A 238 8.69 25.25 4.12
CA ASP A 238 7.30 25.42 4.55
C ASP A 238 6.37 24.83 3.48
N ASP A 239 5.06 24.87 3.72
CA ASP A 239 4.00 24.40 2.81
C ASP A 239 3.98 22.89 2.52
N LEU A 240 4.72 22.08 3.29
CA LEU A 240 4.54 20.63 3.26
C LEU A 240 3.17 20.28 3.90
N PRO A 241 2.34 19.46 3.23
CA PRO A 241 0.99 19.13 3.69
C PRO A 241 1.02 18.04 4.77
N TYR A 242 1.61 18.35 5.92
CA TYR A 242 1.59 17.46 7.08
C TYR A 242 0.15 17.23 7.56
N ALA A 243 -0.11 16.06 8.15
CA ALA A 243 -1.34 15.85 8.92
C ALA A 243 -1.37 16.85 10.09
N GLY A 244 -2.49 17.56 10.22
CA GLY A 244 -2.74 18.53 11.30
C GLY A 244 -3.30 17.90 12.56
#